data_AF-A0A661DFW7-F1
#
_entry.id   AF-A0A661DFW7-F1
#
_cell.length_a   1.000
_cell.length_b   1.000
_cell.length_c   1.000
_cell.angle_alpha   90.00
_cell.angle_beta   90.00
_cell.angle_gamma   90.00
#
_symmetry.space_group_name_H-M   'P 1'
#
loop_
_entity.id
_entity.type
_entity.pdbx_description
1 polymer ?
#
loop_
_entity_poly.entity_id
_entity_poly.type
_entity_poly.pdbx_seq_one_letter_code
_entity_poly.pdbx_strand_id
1 'polypeptide(L)'
;MRCFHHILFVILLLLLAGCSRGPSDESLNTEIQKRLDQQFSDQLFKIKNLTRKGSAPRLDDDNGIYIYYNLELKFLRDYNLISWRGLNIGTLATVLGATTTGIEGFNSAGNIKGDTLHIRGRLGFYQSDGNWLANTFTPIQIENSVIAQTLDTPSPHTIIKNIRILIDQSASGPRSEQDKVTLHELQRSLARIDLGHAEINNYHTLGTGGPSGSYYKFGQAYASYANEHGTKLFNYASEGSIENGIRVNSGRIDFAILQSDVAEVLYDGWIEEAQLPLPELRAVASLWPEAVHVVTLENSDIKEFSDIKDKQIAIGSLRSGTRFTTARIWLAAGFERLNRNSVRLLSRRNSIIALENGEVDAIVIVGAVPDPAIQELAQRRDDIRFIPLYQSTINELVNQHFSYYGQSIPEKTYPGQTASILTLGLTALLTTSVHTRDEVVKQYMDLMREGAEDIAHKFYLAGFISDKTVRLGISMPLHPAAEKYYAHLQQQSVEKSTNNSGE
;
A
#
# COMPACT_ATOMS: atom_id res chain seq x y z
N MET A 1 36.07 61.23 -61.22
CA MET A 1 36.09 60.27 -60.08
C MET A 1 34.82 60.29 -59.21
N ARG A 2 33.69 60.92 -59.61
CA ARG A 2 32.43 60.91 -58.84
C ARG A 2 31.47 59.75 -59.19
N CYS A 3 31.53 59.18 -60.40
CA CYS A 3 30.75 57.97 -60.74
C CYS A 3 31.24 56.69 -60.05
N PHE A 4 32.54 56.59 -59.74
CA PHE A 4 33.12 55.38 -59.14
C PHE A 4 32.70 55.19 -57.67
N HIS A 5 32.51 56.29 -56.92
CA HIS A 5 32.05 56.20 -55.53
C HIS A 5 30.58 55.81 -55.41
N HIS A 6 29.71 56.22 -56.34
CA HIS A 6 28.31 55.79 -56.32
C HIS A 6 28.14 54.34 -56.75
N ILE A 7 28.93 53.84 -57.70
CA ILE A 7 28.93 52.41 -58.06
C ILE A 7 29.46 51.57 -56.89
N LEU A 8 30.52 52.02 -56.20
CA LEU A 8 31.05 51.31 -55.03
C LEU A 8 30.07 51.29 -53.85
N PHE A 9 29.31 52.38 -53.62
CA PHE A 9 28.30 52.45 -52.56
C PHE A 9 27.06 51.59 -52.87
N VAL A 10 26.65 51.51 -54.15
CA VAL A 10 25.55 50.63 -54.58
C VAL A 10 25.98 49.16 -54.54
N ILE A 11 27.23 48.82 -54.89
CA ILE A 11 27.78 47.47 -54.74
C ILE A 11 27.94 47.09 -53.24
N LEU A 12 28.34 48.02 -52.38
CA LEU A 12 28.44 47.79 -50.93
C LEU A 12 27.05 47.65 -50.27
N LEU A 13 26.03 48.36 -50.76
CA LEU A 13 24.63 48.19 -50.35
C LEU A 13 23.99 46.92 -50.92
N LEU A 14 24.40 46.46 -52.11
CA LEU A 14 24.02 45.16 -52.68
C LEU A 14 24.74 43.99 -52.00
N LEU A 15 25.93 44.21 -51.40
CA LEU A 15 26.64 43.22 -50.58
C LEU A 15 26.16 43.19 -49.12
N LEU A 16 25.49 44.25 -48.65
CA LEU A 16 24.82 44.34 -47.33
C LEU A 16 23.31 44.04 -47.39
N ALA A 17 22.76 43.78 -48.58
CA ALA A 17 21.54 42.98 -48.72
C ALA A 17 21.91 41.56 -48.30
N GLY A 18 21.87 41.31 -46.99
CA GLY A 18 22.12 40.00 -46.42
C GLY A 18 21.17 39.01 -47.07
N CYS A 19 21.66 38.27 -48.07
CA CYS A 19 21.02 37.07 -48.56
C CYS A 19 20.71 36.25 -47.31
N SER A 20 19.43 36.09 -47.00
CA SER A 20 18.98 35.29 -45.86
C SER A 20 19.50 33.88 -46.08
N ARG A 21 20.66 33.57 -45.50
CA ARG A 21 21.28 32.25 -45.63
C ARG A 21 20.34 31.28 -44.93
N GLY A 22 19.79 30.32 -45.66
CA GLY A 22 18.78 29.38 -45.15
C GLY A 22 17.55 29.22 -46.04
N PRO A 23 16.57 28.42 -45.60
CA PRO A 23 15.28 28.22 -46.30
C PRO A 23 14.47 29.51 -46.35
N SER A 24 13.47 29.59 -47.24
CA SER A 24 12.50 30.70 -47.26
C SER A 24 11.61 30.70 -46.01
N ASP A 25 10.96 31.82 -45.72
CA ASP A 25 10.00 31.91 -44.61
C ASP A 25 8.78 31.02 -44.85
N GLU A 26 8.38 30.83 -46.10
CA GLU A 26 7.31 29.90 -46.48
C GLU A 26 7.70 28.44 -46.18
N SER A 27 8.94 28.04 -46.52
CA SER A 27 9.44 26.71 -46.19
C SER A 27 9.55 26.49 -44.68
N LEU A 28 9.99 27.50 -43.93
CA LEU A 28 10.04 27.45 -42.46
C LEU A 28 8.65 27.31 -41.84
N ASN A 29 7.69 28.11 -42.31
CA ASN A 29 6.30 28.08 -41.85
C ASN A 29 5.65 26.71 -42.15
N THR A 30 5.82 26.22 -43.38
CA THR A 30 5.32 24.91 -43.81
C THR A 30 5.89 23.78 -42.96
N GLU A 31 7.20 23.80 -42.69
CA GLU A 31 7.84 22.80 -41.86
C GLU A 31 7.36 22.84 -40.40
N ILE A 32 7.19 24.02 -39.81
CA ILE A 32 6.69 24.16 -38.43
C ILE A 32 5.25 23.63 -38.33
N GLN A 33 4.37 24.02 -39.26
CA GLN A 33 2.99 23.54 -39.26
C GLN A 33 2.95 22.02 -39.43
N LYS A 34 3.77 21.48 -40.36
CA LYS A 34 3.91 20.03 -40.56
C LYS A 34 4.33 19.31 -39.28
N ARG A 35 5.33 19.79 -38.54
CA ARG A 35 5.75 19.16 -37.27
C ARG A 35 4.69 19.23 -36.19
N LEU A 36 3.96 20.35 -36.12
CA LEU A 36 2.84 20.50 -35.18
C LEU A 36 1.73 19.50 -35.49
N ASP A 37 1.33 19.36 -36.76
CA ASP A 37 0.28 18.43 -37.19
C ASP A 37 0.73 16.95 -37.17
N GLN A 38 2.04 16.69 -37.23
CA GLN A 38 2.59 15.35 -37.07
C GLN A 38 2.69 14.91 -35.61
N GLN A 39 3.13 15.81 -34.72
CA GLN A 39 3.32 15.46 -33.31
C GLN A 39 2.03 15.60 -32.51
N PHE A 40 1.28 16.66 -32.75
CA PHE A 40 -0.06 16.87 -32.19
C PHE A 40 -1.10 16.49 -33.23
N SER A 41 -2.33 16.21 -32.80
CA SER A 41 -3.43 15.95 -33.74
C SER A 41 -3.64 17.10 -34.71
N ASP A 42 -4.06 16.79 -35.94
CA ASP A 42 -4.50 17.76 -36.95
C ASP A 42 -5.39 18.86 -36.35
N GLN A 43 -5.16 20.09 -36.80
CA GLN A 43 -5.95 21.27 -36.42
C GLN A 43 -5.98 21.58 -34.92
N LEU A 44 -4.94 21.25 -34.16
CA LEU A 44 -4.80 21.79 -32.80
C LEU A 44 -4.34 23.25 -32.83
N PHE A 45 -3.31 23.54 -33.61
CA PHE A 45 -2.69 24.85 -33.70
C PHE A 45 -2.80 25.42 -35.12
N LYS A 46 -2.92 26.74 -35.21
CA LYS A 46 -2.70 27.49 -36.45
C LYS A 46 -1.66 28.56 -36.22
N ILE A 47 -0.68 28.63 -37.12
CA ILE A 47 0.28 29.72 -37.15
C ILE A 47 -0.45 31.02 -37.50
N LYS A 48 -0.46 31.96 -36.54
CA LYS A 48 -1.04 33.30 -36.71
C LYS A 48 0.00 34.27 -37.27
N ASN A 49 1.23 34.21 -36.76
CA ASN A 49 2.34 35.02 -37.24
C ASN A 49 3.66 34.28 -37.01
N LEU A 50 4.59 34.41 -37.95
CA LEU A 50 5.96 33.91 -37.82
C LEU A 50 6.92 35.03 -38.23
N THR A 51 7.92 35.28 -37.39
CA THR A 51 8.95 36.30 -37.65
C THR A 51 10.33 35.69 -37.49
N ARG A 52 11.08 35.57 -38.59
CA ARG A 52 12.49 35.19 -38.55
C ARG A 52 13.30 36.23 -37.79
N LYS A 53 14.16 35.78 -36.87
CA LYS A 53 15.03 36.63 -36.05
C LYS A 53 16.50 36.59 -36.49
N GLY A 54 16.91 35.54 -37.17
CA GLY A 54 18.24 35.42 -37.72
C GLY A 54 18.63 33.97 -37.95
N SER A 55 19.91 33.76 -38.27
CA SER A 55 20.46 32.44 -38.52
C SER A 55 21.88 32.31 -37.97
N ALA A 56 22.27 31.12 -37.53
CA ALA A 56 23.64 30.83 -37.10
C ALA A 56 24.12 29.49 -37.69
N PRO A 57 25.40 29.34 -38.07
CA PRO A 57 25.96 28.05 -38.45
C PRO A 57 25.77 27.01 -37.35
N ARG A 58 25.61 25.76 -37.75
CA ARG A 58 25.59 24.62 -36.84
C ARG A 58 27.01 24.19 -36.51
N LEU A 59 27.25 23.87 -35.24
CA LEU A 59 28.54 23.34 -34.78
C LEU A 59 28.64 21.82 -34.98
N ASP A 60 27.50 21.18 -35.21
CA ASP A 60 27.33 19.73 -35.37
C ASP A 60 27.24 19.27 -36.83
N ASP A 61 27.26 20.21 -37.79
CA ASP A 61 27.20 19.94 -39.22
C ASP A 61 27.76 21.15 -39.99
N ASP A 62 28.87 20.93 -40.71
CA ASP A 62 29.59 21.97 -41.46
C ASP A 62 28.73 22.65 -42.55
N ASN A 63 27.65 21.99 -42.99
CA ASN A 63 26.70 22.52 -43.98
C ASN A 63 25.32 22.85 -43.36
N GLY A 64 25.23 22.86 -42.03
CA GLY A 64 24.00 23.09 -41.29
C GLY A 64 23.82 24.54 -40.82
N ILE A 65 22.57 24.98 -40.70
CA ILE A 65 22.21 26.29 -40.15
C ILE A 65 21.04 26.17 -39.17
N TYR A 66 21.09 26.90 -38.05
CA TYR A 66 19.94 27.16 -37.20
C TYR A 66 19.22 28.42 -37.67
N ILE A 67 17.91 28.36 -37.85
CA ILE A 67 17.05 29.52 -38.05
C ILE A 67 16.30 29.80 -36.75
N TYR A 68 16.48 31.00 -36.21
CA TYR A 68 15.80 31.49 -35.00
C TYR A 68 14.55 32.27 -35.38
N TYR A 69 13.46 32.09 -34.64
CA TYR A 69 12.19 32.73 -34.95
C TYR A 69 11.35 33.01 -33.70
N ASN A 70 10.46 33.99 -33.84
CA ASN A 70 9.31 34.18 -32.95
C ASN A 70 8.05 33.69 -33.66
N LEU A 71 7.18 33.02 -32.92
CA LEU A 71 5.97 32.40 -33.43
C LEU A 71 4.77 32.75 -32.56
N GLU A 72 3.65 33.10 -33.20
CA GLU A 72 2.34 33.18 -32.55
C GLU A 72 1.48 32.02 -33.02
N LEU A 73 1.09 31.14 -32.10
CA LEU A 73 0.20 30.02 -32.37
C LEU A 73 -1.18 30.28 -31.77
N LYS A 74 -2.22 30.08 -32.56
CA LYS A 74 -3.61 30.14 -32.09
C LYS A 74 -4.15 28.74 -31.87
N PHE A 75 -4.78 28.49 -30.73
CA PHE A 75 -5.54 27.27 -30.48
C PHE A 75 -6.81 27.25 -31.35
N LEU A 76 -7.00 26.18 -32.12
CA LEU A 76 -8.20 25.97 -32.92
C LEU A 76 -9.28 25.18 -32.17
N ARG A 77 -8.93 24.54 -31.05
CA ARG A 77 -9.80 23.84 -30.10
C ARG A 77 -9.19 23.84 -28.69
N ASP A 78 -9.99 23.51 -27.70
CA ASP A 78 -9.57 23.44 -26.30
C ASP A 78 -8.52 22.34 -26.10
N TYR A 79 -7.45 22.64 -25.34
CA TYR A 79 -6.37 21.70 -25.07
C TYR A 79 -5.53 22.11 -23.86
N ASN A 80 -5.14 21.13 -23.03
CA ASN A 80 -4.33 21.37 -21.84
C ASN A 80 -2.85 21.01 -22.04
N LEU A 81 -2.02 22.03 -22.27
CA LEU A 81 -0.57 21.88 -22.42
C LEU A 81 0.20 21.59 -21.12
N ILE A 82 -0.46 21.58 -19.95
CA ILE A 82 0.17 21.20 -18.68
C ILE A 82 -0.27 19.80 -18.19
N SER A 83 -0.86 18.98 -19.08
CA SER A 83 -1.27 17.61 -18.74
C SER A 83 -0.08 16.69 -18.41
N TRP A 84 -0.26 15.87 -17.38
CA TRP A 84 0.67 14.78 -17.00
C TRP A 84 0.57 13.57 -17.92
N ARG A 85 -0.59 13.39 -18.59
CA ARG A 85 -0.87 12.27 -19.49
C ARG A 85 -1.38 12.86 -20.80
N GLY A 86 -0.45 13.18 -21.69
CA GLY A 86 -0.71 13.80 -22.99
C GLY A 86 0.49 14.61 -23.47
N LEU A 87 0.43 15.05 -24.73
CA LEU A 87 1.45 15.94 -25.29
C LEU A 87 1.35 17.30 -24.58
N ASN A 88 2.45 17.77 -24.03
CA ASN A 88 2.48 18.91 -23.12
C ASN A 88 3.46 19.98 -23.59
N ILE A 89 3.71 21.00 -22.75
CA ILE A 89 4.62 22.09 -23.05
C ILE A 89 6.05 21.61 -23.35
N GLY A 90 6.48 20.51 -22.75
CA GLY A 90 7.75 19.85 -23.05
C GLY A 90 7.76 19.30 -24.47
N THR A 91 6.70 18.59 -24.87
CA THR A 91 6.52 18.11 -26.24
C THR A 91 6.53 19.27 -27.24
N LEU A 92 5.79 20.34 -26.96
CA LEU A 92 5.72 21.52 -27.83
C LEU A 92 7.10 22.19 -27.97
N ALA A 93 7.84 22.29 -26.87
CA ALA A 93 9.21 22.82 -26.87
C ALA A 93 10.13 21.98 -27.76
N THR A 94 10.07 20.64 -27.67
CA THR A 94 10.85 19.74 -28.53
C THR A 94 10.50 19.90 -30.01
N VAL A 95 9.21 19.93 -30.35
CA VAL A 95 8.70 20.07 -31.74
C VAL A 95 9.21 21.34 -32.40
N LEU A 96 9.18 22.45 -31.65
CA LEU A 96 9.53 23.79 -32.14
C LEU A 96 11.00 24.16 -31.92
N GLY A 97 11.79 23.27 -31.30
CA GLY A 97 13.16 23.58 -30.87
C GLY A 97 13.21 24.82 -29.97
N ALA A 98 12.21 24.98 -29.09
CA ALA A 98 12.14 26.01 -28.08
C ALA A 98 12.59 25.47 -26.71
N THR A 99 12.78 26.37 -25.75
CA THR A 99 12.83 26.00 -24.33
C THR A 99 11.44 26.17 -23.72
N THR A 100 11.13 25.45 -22.64
CA THR A 100 9.85 25.63 -21.94
C THR A 100 9.67 27.06 -21.42
N THR A 101 10.76 27.72 -21.03
CA THR A 101 10.78 29.14 -20.65
C THR A 101 10.58 30.11 -21.83
N GLY A 102 10.77 29.64 -23.06
CA GLY A 102 10.57 30.41 -24.29
C GLY A 102 9.14 30.34 -24.83
N ILE A 103 8.22 29.67 -24.12
CA ILE A 103 6.81 29.54 -24.49
C ILE A 103 5.98 30.31 -23.45
N GLU A 104 5.19 31.27 -23.90
CA GLU A 104 4.33 32.12 -23.08
C GLU A 104 2.87 31.99 -23.56
N GLY A 105 1.90 32.29 -22.67
CA GLY A 105 0.47 32.28 -22.99
C GLY A 105 -0.28 30.97 -22.72
N PHE A 106 0.41 29.97 -22.16
CA PHE A 106 -0.25 28.73 -21.71
C PHE A 106 -0.95 28.95 -20.36
N ASN A 107 -2.10 28.29 -20.16
CA ASN A 107 -2.92 28.47 -18.97
C ASN A 107 -2.89 27.21 -18.08
N SER A 108 -2.71 27.40 -16.76
CA SER A 108 -2.76 26.32 -15.76
C SER A 108 -4.12 25.61 -15.68
N ALA A 109 -5.21 26.24 -16.11
CA ALA A 109 -6.51 25.62 -16.21
C ALA A 109 -6.74 24.89 -17.55
N GLY A 110 -5.75 24.91 -18.45
CA GLY A 110 -5.89 24.53 -19.86
C GLY A 110 -6.24 25.73 -20.74
N ASN A 111 -5.82 25.67 -22.00
CA ASN A 111 -6.12 26.70 -22.99
C ASN A 111 -7.42 26.36 -23.74
N ILE A 112 -8.18 27.38 -24.08
CA ILE A 112 -9.43 27.25 -24.84
C ILE A 112 -9.23 27.67 -26.29
N LYS A 113 -10.16 27.26 -27.17
CA LYS A 113 -10.21 27.68 -28.56
C LYS A 113 -10.13 29.21 -28.66
N GLY A 114 -9.14 29.70 -29.38
CA GLY A 114 -8.91 31.13 -29.60
C GLY A 114 -7.72 31.70 -28.85
N ASP A 115 -7.27 31.04 -27.78
CA ASP A 115 -6.07 31.43 -27.03
C ASP A 115 -4.84 31.49 -27.95
N THR A 116 -3.88 32.34 -27.60
CA THR A 116 -2.64 32.53 -28.36
C THR A 116 -1.42 32.23 -27.50
N LEU A 117 -0.49 31.47 -28.05
CA LEU A 117 0.85 31.25 -27.49
C LEU A 117 1.87 32.11 -28.21
N HIS A 118 2.86 32.58 -27.46
CA HIS A 118 4.05 33.26 -27.99
C HIS A 118 5.27 32.37 -27.75
N ILE A 119 5.97 31.99 -28.81
CA ILE A 119 7.08 31.03 -28.75
C ILE A 119 8.35 31.65 -29.34
N ARG A 120 9.48 31.43 -28.67
CA ARG A 120 10.83 31.70 -29.17
C ARG A 120 11.52 30.37 -29.44
N GLY A 121 11.67 30.02 -30.71
CA GLY A 121 12.15 28.72 -31.16
C GLY A 121 13.33 28.80 -32.12
N ARG A 122 13.90 27.64 -32.42
CA ARG A 122 14.88 27.46 -33.50
C ARG A 122 14.68 26.14 -34.22
N LEU A 123 14.94 26.13 -35.52
CA LEU A 123 14.97 24.89 -36.32
C LEU A 123 16.29 24.77 -37.07
N GLY A 124 16.83 23.56 -37.12
CA GLY A 124 18.02 23.22 -37.89
C GLY A 124 17.66 22.82 -39.32
N PHE A 125 18.42 23.32 -40.29
CA PHE A 125 18.36 22.95 -41.70
C PHE A 125 19.75 22.58 -42.19
N TYR A 126 19.83 21.79 -43.25
CA TYR A 126 21.06 21.47 -43.98
C TYR A 126 20.82 21.57 -45.49
N GLN A 127 21.87 21.79 -46.27
CA GLN A 127 21.76 21.80 -47.73
C GLN A 127 21.99 20.41 -48.32
N SER A 128 21.09 20.00 -49.21
CA SER A 128 21.24 18.81 -50.06
C SER A 128 20.72 19.15 -51.45
N ASP A 129 21.51 18.86 -52.49
CA ASP A 129 21.13 19.07 -53.91
C ASP A 129 20.58 20.47 -54.22
N GLY A 130 21.18 21.51 -53.60
CA GLY A 130 20.78 22.91 -53.78
C GLY A 130 19.54 23.35 -53.00
N ASN A 131 18.89 22.45 -52.26
CA ASN A 131 17.71 22.73 -51.45
C ASN A 131 18.02 22.70 -49.95
N TRP A 132 17.31 23.52 -49.18
CA TRP A 132 17.36 23.48 -47.72
C TRP A 132 16.36 22.46 -47.20
N LEU A 133 16.86 21.42 -46.54
CA LEU A 133 16.05 20.40 -45.89
C LEU A 133 16.07 20.62 -44.38
N ALA A 134 14.91 20.51 -43.74
CA ALA A 134 14.83 20.58 -42.29
C ALA A 134 15.40 19.29 -41.68
N ASN A 135 16.03 19.41 -40.51
CA ASN A 135 16.48 18.23 -39.77
C ASN A 135 15.34 17.26 -39.54
N THR A 136 15.62 15.97 -39.68
CA THR A 136 14.63 14.93 -39.47
C THR A 136 14.08 15.02 -38.05
N PHE A 137 12.80 15.38 -37.95
CA PHE A 137 12.02 15.19 -36.73
C PHE A 137 11.40 13.81 -36.82
N THR A 138 11.76 12.90 -35.91
CA THR A 138 11.09 11.60 -35.81
C THR A 138 10.00 11.75 -34.74
N PRO A 139 8.71 11.73 -35.11
CA PRO A 139 7.64 11.80 -34.12
C PRO A 139 7.70 10.60 -33.19
N ILE A 140 7.38 10.78 -31.91
CA ILE A 140 7.16 9.65 -31.02
C ILE A 140 5.87 8.98 -31.51
N GLN A 141 5.96 7.77 -32.07
CA GLN A 141 4.77 6.99 -32.41
C GLN A 141 4.06 6.59 -31.12
N ILE A 142 2.94 7.24 -30.83
CA ILE A 142 2.03 6.80 -29.78
C ILE A 142 0.96 5.96 -30.47
N GLU A 143 0.88 4.67 -30.13
CA GLU A 143 -0.21 3.79 -30.54
C GLU A 143 -1.55 4.48 -30.28
N ASN A 144 -2.36 4.64 -31.33
CA ASN A 144 -3.72 5.20 -31.38
C ASN A 144 -4.22 5.75 -30.04
N SER A 145 -3.77 6.96 -29.71
CA SER A 145 -4.23 7.65 -28.51
C SER A 145 -5.66 8.09 -28.71
N VAL A 146 -6.54 7.50 -27.91
CA VAL A 146 -7.89 7.97 -27.61
C VAL A 146 -7.87 9.49 -27.55
N ILE A 147 -8.77 10.14 -28.29
CA ILE A 147 -9.02 11.58 -28.24
C ILE A 147 -9.17 11.94 -26.76
N ALA A 148 -8.15 12.60 -26.19
CA ALA A 148 -8.15 12.98 -24.79
C ALA A 148 -9.22 14.06 -24.58
N GLN A 149 -10.42 13.63 -24.17
CA GLN A 149 -11.41 14.49 -23.56
C GLN A 149 -10.89 14.82 -22.15
N THR A 150 -10.23 15.97 -21.99
CA THR A 150 -9.81 16.45 -20.67
C THR A 150 -10.88 17.34 -20.07
N LEU A 151 -11.79 16.73 -19.33
CA LEU A 151 -12.45 17.29 -18.16
C LEU A 151 -12.77 16.10 -17.26
N ASP A 152 -11.83 15.67 -16.43
CA ASP A 152 -12.14 14.82 -15.29
C ASP A 152 -11.15 15.13 -14.17
N THR A 153 -11.68 15.65 -13.06
CA THR A 153 -11.06 15.38 -11.75
C THR A 153 -10.83 13.87 -11.70
N PRO A 154 -9.64 13.36 -11.36
CA PRO A 154 -9.44 11.92 -11.31
C PRO A 154 -10.57 11.31 -10.50
N SER A 155 -11.29 10.35 -11.10
CA SER A 155 -12.42 9.72 -10.43
C SER A 155 -11.99 9.27 -9.03
N PRO A 156 -12.89 9.23 -8.03
CA PRO A 156 -12.53 8.75 -6.68
C PRO A 156 -11.76 7.43 -6.73
N HIS A 157 -12.11 6.54 -7.67
CA HIS A 157 -11.37 5.31 -7.95
C HIS A 157 -9.92 5.53 -8.40
N THR A 158 -9.68 6.46 -9.32
CA THR A 158 -8.32 6.82 -9.78
C THR A 158 -7.50 7.45 -8.66
N ILE A 159 -8.11 8.29 -7.82
CA ILE A 159 -7.47 8.88 -6.63
C ILE A 159 -7.02 7.75 -5.68
N ILE A 160 -7.95 6.87 -5.31
CA ILE A 160 -7.67 5.71 -4.43
C ILE A 160 -6.56 4.83 -5.00
N LYS A 161 -6.62 4.52 -6.30
CA LYS A 161 -5.59 3.72 -6.99
C LYS A 161 -4.21 4.37 -6.89
N ASN A 162 -4.12 5.68 -7.15
CA ASN A 162 -2.85 6.39 -7.08
C ASN A 162 -2.31 6.45 -5.65
N ILE A 163 -3.17 6.69 -4.66
CA ILE A 163 -2.79 6.66 -3.23
C ILE A 163 -2.23 5.28 -2.86
N ARG A 164 -2.88 4.19 -3.29
CA ARG A 164 -2.39 2.82 -3.04
C ARG A 164 -1.00 2.59 -3.61
N ILE A 165 -0.79 2.94 -4.88
CA ILE A 165 0.52 2.82 -5.54
C ILE A 165 1.58 3.59 -4.77
N LEU A 166 1.28 4.81 -4.33
CA LEU A 166 2.20 5.60 -3.53
C LEU A 166 2.50 4.91 -2.20
N ILE A 167 1.50 4.46 -1.45
CA ILE A 167 1.72 3.76 -0.18
C ILE A 167 2.61 2.52 -0.38
N ASP A 168 2.34 1.69 -1.39
CA ASP A 168 3.08 0.47 -1.68
C ASP A 168 4.53 0.73 -2.09
N GLN A 169 4.76 1.67 -3.01
CA GLN A 169 6.10 2.06 -3.47
C GLN A 169 6.93 2.70 -2.37
N SER A 170 6.25 3.33 -1.43
CA SER A 170 6.88 4.07 -0.36
C SER A 170 7.36 3.16 0.79
N ALA A 171 7.05 1.86 0.76
CA ALA A 171 7.39 0.89 1.80
C ALA A 171 8.91 0.61 2.01
N SER A 172 9.81 1.34 1.32
CA SER A 172 11.26 1.15 1.36
C SER A 172 12.00 2.50 1.38
N GLY A 173 12.49 2.91 2.55
CA GLY A 173 13.38 4.06 2.75
C GLY A 173 13.27 4.74 4.13
N PRO A 174 14.31 5.45 4.60
CA PRO A 174 14.25 6.23 5.84
C PRO A 174 13.26 7.40 5.68
N ARG A 175 12.48 7.67 6.73
CA ARG A 175 11.36 8.63 6.70
C ARG A 175 11.31 9.50 7.93
N SER A 176 10.80 10.72 7.76
CA SER A 176 10.43 11.56 8.89
C SER A 176 9.27 10.92 9.67
N GLU A 177 9.14 11.24 10.96
CA GLU A 177 7.98 10.80 11.75
C GLU A 177 6.66 11.37 11.19
N GLN A 178 6.69 12.53 10.54
CA GLN A 178 5.53 13.14 9.87
C GLN A 178 5.04 12.30 8.68
N ASP A 179 5.97 11.75 7.87
CA ASP A 179 5.63 10.88 6.75
C ASP A 179 5.01 9.56 7.24
N LYS A 180 5.55 9.00 8.32
CA LYS A 180 5.03 7.77 8.94
C LYS A 180 3.58 7.95 9.39
N VAL A 181 3.28 9.05 10.08
CA VAL A 181 1.90 9.40 10.49
C VAL A 181 0.99 9.58 9.28
N THR A 182 1.44 10.31 8.26
CA THR A 182 0.63 10.57 7.05
C THR A 182 0.23 9.27 6.36
N LEU A 183 1.18 8.37 6.17
CA LEU A 183 0.92 7.09 5.50
C LEU A 183 0.02 6.18 6.32
N HIS A 184 0.20 6.18 7.64
CA HIS A 184 -0.66 5.45 8.56
C HIS A 184 -2.12 5.89 8.45
N GLU A 185 -2.38 7.19 8.43
CA GLU A 185 -3.73 7.73 8.28
C GLU A 185 -4.33 7.50 6.88
N LEU A 186 -3.50 7.55 5.84
CA LEU A 186 -3.93 7.18 4.49
C LEU A 186 -4.33 5.70 4.41
N GLN A 187 -3.55 4.79 5.00
CA GLN A 187 -3.88 3.36 5.07
C GLN A 187 -5.21 3.12 5.81
N ARG A 188 -5.41 3.76 6.98
CA ARG A 188 -6.68 3.70 7.71
C ARG A 188 -7.86 4.20 6.88
N SER A 189 -7.67 5.31 6.18
CA SER A 189 -8.71 5.91 5.35
C SER A 189 -9.09 5.00 4.18
N LEU A 190 -8.11 4.40 3.50
CA LEU A 190 -8.34 3.42 2.45
C LEU A 190 -9.09 2.19 2.96
N ALA A 191 -8.69 1.64 4.11
CA ALA A 191 -9.37 0.47 4.69
C ALA A 191 -10.86 0.78 5.00
N ARG A 192 -11.17 2.00 5.47
CA ARG A 192 -12.57 2.44 5.70
C ARG A 192 -13.36 2.60 4.40
N ILE A 193 -12.72 3.11 3.34
CA ILE A 193 -13.36 3.21 2.03
C ILE A 193 -13.68 1.81 1.50
N ASP A 194 -12.75 0.86 1.63
CA ASP A 194 -12.97 -0.53 1.21
C ASP A 194 -14.10 -1.20 1.98
N LEU A 195 -14.20 -0.93 3.29
CA LEU A 195 -15.31 -1.39 4.10
C LEU A 195 -16.66 -0.82 3.62
N GLY A 196 -16.71 0.47 3.27
CA GLY A 196 -17.91 1.09 2.70
C GLY A 196 -18.28 0.51 1.32
N HIS A 197 -17.30 0.17 0.49
CA HIS A 197 -17.56 -0.56 -0.75
C HIS A 197 -18.10 -1.97 -0.49
N ALA A 198 -17.58 -2.68 0.50
CA ALA A 198 -18.07 -4.01 0.88
C ALA A 198 -19.55 -3.96 1.30
N GLU A 199 -19.91 -2.98 2.13
CA GLU A 199 -21.29 -2.72 2.57
C GLU A 199 -22.23 -2.47 1.38
N ILE A 200 -21.88 -1.55 0.47
CA ILE A 200 -22.68 -1.23 -0.73
C ILE A 200 -22.89 -2.48 -1.61
N ASN A 201 -21.90 -3.38 -1.66
CA ASN A 201 -21.95 -4.58 -2.48
C ASN A 201 -22.56 -5.79 -1.75
N ASN A 202 -23.11 -5.59 -0.53
CA ASN A 202 -23.71 -6.61 0.33
C ASN A 202 -22.75 -7.76 0.66
N TYR A 203 -21.50 -7.45 0.99
CA TYR A 203 -20.57 -8.40 1.58
C TYR A 203 -20.74 -8.42 3.10
N HIS A 204 -20.70 -9.62 3.71
CA HIS A 204 -20.32 -9.67 5.11
C HIS A 204 -18.82 -9.41 5.24
N THR A 205 -18.40 -8.98 6.41
CA THR A 205 -17.08 -8.43 6.65
C THR A 205 -16.35 -9.21 7.74
N LEU A 206 -15.08 -9.53 7.49
CA LEU A 206 -14.19 -10.21 8.42
C LEU A 206 -13.01 -9.31 8.75
N GLY A 207 -13.01 -8.73 9.96
CA GLY A 207 -11.86 -7.98 10.47
C GLY A 207 -10.71 -8.91 10.84
N THR A 208 -9.53 -8.65 10.29
CA THR A 208 -8.36 -9.52 10.50
C THR A 208 -7.20 -8.77 11.13
N GLY A 209 -6.22 -8.36 10.35
CA GLY A 209 -5.07 -7.61 10.81
C GLY A 209 -4.31 -7.04 9.63
N GLY A 210 -3.10 -6.55 9.88
CA GLY A 210 -2.25 -6.00 8.83
C GLY A 210 -1.91 -7.05 7.75
N PRO A 211 -1.73 -6.64 6.47
CA PRO A 211 -1.57 -7.57 5.35
C PRO A 211 -0.44 -8.61 5.46
N SER A 212 0.60 -8.35 6.25
CA SER A 212 1.70 -9.30 6.47
C SER A 212 1.41 -10.35 7.55
N GLY A 213 0.30 -10.24 8.28
CA GLY A 213 -0.03 -11.12 9.40
C GLY A 213 -0.85 -12.35 9.01
N SER A 214 -0.76 -13.38 9.86
CA SER A 214 -1.50 -14.64 9.72
C SER A 214 -3.02 -14.46 9.64
N TYR A 215 -3.59 -13.50 10.40
CA TYR A 215 -5.04 -13.24 10.37
C TYR A 215 -5.49 -12.81 8.98
N TYR A 216 -4.73 -11.91 8.34
CA TYR A 216 -5.07 -11.42 7.01
C TYR A 216 -4.91 -12.51 5.95
N LYS A 217 -3.84 -13.32 6.01
CA LYS A 217 -3.63 -14.46 5.11
C LYS A 217 -4.74 -15.51 5.22
N PHE A 218 -5.17 -15.84 6.45
CA PHE A 218 -6.35 -16.68 6.68
C PHE A 218 -7.62 -16.04 6.10
N GLY A 219 -7.86 -14.75 6.39
CA GLY A 219 -9.01 -14.02 5.87
C GLY A 219 -9.05 -14.00 4.34
N GLN A 220 -7.90 -13.90 3.67
CA GLN A 220 -7.82 -14.00 2.21
C GLN A 220 -8.20 -15.41 1.72
N ALA A 221 -7.64 -16.46 2.31
CA ALA A 221 -7.95 -17.84 1.96
C ALA A 221 -9.44 -18.15 2.18
N TYR A 222 -9.97 -17.77 3.34
CA TYR A 222 -11.36 -18.02 3.71
C TYR A 222 -12.35 -17.19 2.89
N ALA A 223 -12.08 -15.90 2.66
CA ALA A 223 -12.91 -15.08 1.78
C ALA A 223 -12.87 -15.56 0.33
N SER A 224 -11.71 -15.96 -0.18
CA SER A 224 -11.59 -16.56 -1.52
C SER A 224 -12.47 -17.80 -1.63
N TYR A 225 -12.36 -18.74 -0.68
CA TYR A 225 -13.20 -19.94 -0.67
C TYR A 225 -14.70 -19.60 -0.57
N ALA A 226 -15.09 -18.73 0.36
CA ALA A 226 -16.49 -18.33 0.52
C ALA A 226 -17.07 -17.70 -0.76
N ASN A 227 -16.31 -16.79 -1.40
CA ASN A 227 -16.74 -16.12 -2.63
C ASN A 227 -16.84 -17.08 -3.82
N GLU A 228 -15.91 -18.04 -3.94
CA GLU A 228 -15.96 -19.13 -4.94
C GLU A 228 -17.24 -19.99 -4.78
N HIS A 229 -17.77 -20.09 -3.56
CA HIS A 229 -18.98 -20.83 -3.20
C HIS A 229 -20.22 -19.92 -3.04
N GLY A 230 -20.21 -18.72 -3.65
CA GLY A 230 -21.37 -17.84 -3.71
C GLY A 230 -21.70 -17.08 -2.43
N THR A 231 -20.87 -17.17 -1.39
CA THR A 231 -21.04 -16.44 -0.13
C THR A 231 -20.10 -15.24 -0.08
N LYS A 232 -20.68 -14.04 -0.20
CA LYS A 232 -19.92 -12.78 -0.24
C LYS A 232 -19.24 -12.49 1.10
N LEU A 233 -17.92 -12.67 1.17
CA LEU A 233 -17.10 -12.32 2.33
C LEU A 233 -15.98 -11.37 1.93
N PHE A 234 -15.88 -10.25 2.63
CA PHE A 234 -14.84 -9.25 2.46
C PHE A 234 -13.83 -9.31 3.61
N ASN A 235 -12.56 -9.53 3.27
CA ASN A 235 -11.47 -9.52 4.25
C ASN A 235 -11.02 -8.08 4.54
N TYR A 236 -11.39 -7.58 5.72
CA TYR A 236 -11.07 -6.24 6.17
C TYR A 236 -9.70 -6.21 6.88
N ALA A 237 -8.72 -5.55 6.26
CA ALA A 237 -7.42 -5.27 6.88
C ALA A 237 -7.57 -4.23 8.00
N SER A 238 -7.26 -4.63 9.23
CA SER A 238 -7.35 -3.78 10.42
C SER A 238 -5.99 -3.64 11.12
N GLU A 239 -5.94 -2.85 12.18
CA GLU A 239 -4.79 -2.74 13.09
C GLU A 239 -4.64 -3.94 14.04
N GLY A 240 -5.65 -4.81 14.11
CA GLY A 240 -5.66 -6.02 14.92
C GLY A 240 -6.82 -6.11 15.91
N SER A 241 -6.67 -6.96 16.92
CA SER A 241 -7.75 -7.45 17.77
C SER A 241 -8.55 -6.37 18.52
N ILE A 242 -7.91 -5.29 18.99
CA ILE A 242 -8.64 -4.21 19.71
C ILE A 242 -9.55 -3.46 18.75
N GLU A 243 -9.04 -3.10 17.55
CA GLU A 243 -9.88 -2.44 16.54
C GLU A 243 -11.05 -3.34 16.14
N ASN A 244 -10.76 -4.61 15.88
CA ASN A 244 -11.72 -5.61 15.49
C ASN A 244 -12.86 -5.75 16.50
N GLY A 245 -12.55 -5.96 17.78
CA GLY A 245 -13.57 -6.13 18.82
C GLY A 245 -14.46 -4.90 18.97
N ILE A 246 -13.89 -3.70 18.94
CA ILE A 246 -14.68 -2.45 18.98
C ILE A 246 -15.63 -2.35 17.78
N ARG A 247 -15.19 -2.76 16.58
CA ARG A 247 -16.01 -2.70 15.36
C ARG A 247 -17.10 -3.76 15.35
N VAL A 248 -16.82 -4.99 15.80
CA VAL A 248 -17.84 -6.05 15.94
C VAL A 248 -18.90 -5.62 16.95
N ASN A 249 -18.48 -5.15 18.13
CA ASN A 249 -19.40 -4.71 19.17
C ASN A 249 -20.31 -3.55 18.72
N SER A 250 -19.81 -2.65 17.87
CA SER A 250 -20.58 -1.53 17.33
C SER A 250 -21.37 -1.85 16.06
N GLY A 251 -21.36 -3.11 15.59
CA GLY A 251 -22.04 -3.53 14.36
C GLY A 251 -21.44 -2.93 13.08
N ARG A 252 -20.17 -2.48 13.12
CA ARG A 252 -19.47 -1.91 11.96
C ARG A 252 -18.78 -2.97 11.10
N ILE A 253 -18.56 -4.17 11.64
CA ILE A 253 -18.14 -5.37 10.91
C ILE A 253 -18.86 -6.60 11.51
N ASP A 254 -19.05 -7.64 10.72
CA ASP A 254 -19.87 -8.81 11.08
C ASP A 254 -19.08 -9.86 11.89
N PHE A 255 -17.87 -10.13 11.44
CA PHE A 255 -16.96 -11.11 12.04
C PHE A 255 -15.59 -10.49 12.25
N ALA A 256 -14.83 -11.01 13.19
CA ALA A 256 -13.43 -10.68 13.30
C ALA A 256 -12.58 -11.74 13.99
N ILE A 257 -11.28 -11.70 13.73
CA ILE A 257 -10.29 -12.50 14.42
C ILE A 257 -9.69 -11.68 15.58
N LEU A 258 -9.83 -12.21 16.79
CA LEU A 258 -9.29 -11.63 18.03
C LEU A 258 -8.37 -12.66 18.68
N GLN A 259 -7.30 -12.18 19.32
CA GLN A 259 -6.58 -12.99 20.29
C GLN A 259 -7.50 -13.28 21.49
N SER A 260 -7.40 -14.47 22.09
CA SER A 260 -8.29 -14.89 23.18
C SER A 260 -8.22 -13.99 24.41
N ASP A 261 -7.02 -13.55 24.79
CA ASP A 261 -6.78 -12.62 25.90
C ASP A 261 -7.43 -11.24 25.66
N VAL A 262 -7.36 -10.74 24.42
CA VAL A 262 -8.03 -9.50 24.02
C VAL A 262 -9.54 -9.68 24.03
N ALA A 263 -10.06 -10.82 23.54
CA ALA A 263 -11.49 -11.08 23.53
C ALA A 263 -12.08 -11.10 24.93
N GLU A 264 -11.40 -11.77 25.88
CA GLU A 264 -11.75 -11.81 27.29
C GLU A 264 -11.83 -10.40 27.89
N VAL A 265 -10.74 -9.64 27.80
CA VAL A 265 -10.67 -8.29 28.38
C VAL A 265 -11.65 -7.33 27.73
N LEU A 266 -11.86 -7.43 26.42
CA LEU A 266 -12.83 -6.56 25.76
C LEU A 266 -14.26 -6.90 26.20
N TYR A 267 -14.58 -8.19 26.37
CA TYR A 267 -15.89 -8.62 26.84
C TYR A 267 -16.17 -8.13 28.27
N ASP A 268 -15.21 -8.30 29.18
CA ASP A 268 -15.35 -7.95 30.61
C ASP A 268 -15.05 -6.47 30.94
N GLY A 269 -14.31 -5.78 30.07
CA GLY A 269 -13.80 -4.42 30.28
C GLY A 269 -12.36 -4.37 30.79
N TRP A 270 -11.68 -3.24 30.52
CA TRP A 270 -10.30 -2.97 30.97
C TRP A 270 -10.22 -1.62 31.68
N ILE A 271 -10.37 -1.64 33.00
CA ILE A 271 -10.49 -0.42 33.81
C ILE A 271 -9.20 0.42 33.74
N GLU A 272 -8.02 -0.21 33.77
CA GLU A 272 -6.72 0.45 33.78
C GLU A 272 -6.44 1.25 32.50
N GLU A 273 -7.10 0.92 31.40
CA GLU A 273 -7.02 1.63 30.12
C GLU A 273 -8.34 2.34 29.76
N ALA A 274 -9.25 2.48 30.72
CA ALA A 274 -10.56 3.12 30.55
C ALA A 274 -11.40 2.53 29.40
N GLN A 275 -11.25 1.23 29.14
CA GLN A 275 -12.07 0.49 28.17
C GLN A 275 -13.28 -0.10 28.91
N LEU A 276 -14.47 0.34 28.52
CA LEU A 276 -15.71 -0.25 29.01
C LEU A 276 -15.92 -1.65 28.42
N PRO A 277 -16.67 -2.53 29.10
CA PRO A 277 -17.07 -3.84 28.57
C PRO A 277 -17.74 -3.72 27.19
N LEU A 278 -17.48 -4.70 26.33
CA LEU A 278 -18.07 -4.86 25.01
C LEU A 278 -19.00 -6.10 25.02
N PRO A 279 -20.19 -5.99 25.64
CA PRO A 279 -21.04 -7.13 25.98
C PRO A 279 -21.69 -7.81 24.77
N GLU A 280 -21.62 -7.19 23.58
CA GLU A 280 -22.18 -7.76 22.36
C GLU A 280 -21.25 -8.79 21.71
N LEU A 281 -19.98 -8.86 22.11
CA LEU A 281 -19.02 -9.82 21.56
C LEU A 281 -19.41 -11.26 21.89
N ARG A 282 -19.30 -12.14 20.89
CA ARG A 282 -19.50 -13.58 21.00
C ARG A 282 -18.39 -14.33 20.29
N ALA A 283 -17.94 -15.43 20.89
CA ALA A 283 -17.01 -16.34 20.23
C ALA A 283 -17.77 -17.23 19.25
N VAL A 284 -17.15 -17.52 18.11
CA VAL A 284 -17.65 -18.50 17.14
C VAL A 284 -16.82 -19.76 17.24
N ALA A 285 -15.49 -19.64 17.08
CA ALA A 285 -14.57 -20.78 17.05
C ALA A 285 -13.18 -20.36 17.51
N SER A 286 -12.46 -21.26 18.17
CA SER A 286 -11.01 -21.21 18.27
C SER A 286 -10.38 -21.68 16.96
N LEU A 287 -9.36 -20.96 16.49
CA LEU A 287 -8.75 -21.20 15.19
C LEU A 287 -7.43 -21.95 15.31
N TRP A 288 -6.42 -21.33 15.91
CA TRP A 288 -5.09 -21.93 16.12
C TRP A 288 -4.41 -21.34 17.36
N PRO A 289 -3.42 -22.05 17.94
CA PRO A 289 -2.60 -21.52 19.02
C PRO A 289 -1.65 -20.43 18.52
N GLU A 290 -1.45 -19.41 19.34
CA GLU A 290 -0.48 -18.35 19.13
C GLU A 290 0.46 -18.26 20.34
N ALA A 291 1.70 -17.83 20.10
CA ALA A 291 2.73 -17.67 21.10
C ALA A 291 3.32 -16.27 21.05
N VAL A 292 3.81 -15.80 22.20
CA VAL A 292 4.58 -14.57 22.30
C VAL A 292 6.02 -14.84 21.86
N HIS A 293 6.53 -14.00 20.97
CA HIS A 293 7.92 -13.99 20.54
C HIS A 293 8.53 -12.64 20.90
N VAL A 294 9.56 -12.66 21.74
CA VAL A 294 10.42 -11.49 21.99
C VAL A 294 11.72 -11.72 21.24
N VAL A 295 12.01 -10.84 20.29
CA VAL A 295 13.10 -11.02 19.32
C VAL A 295 14.02 -9.81 19.36
N THR A 296 15.32 -10.06 19.45
CA THR A 296 16.39 -9.07 19.38
C THR A 296 17.50 -9.58 18.46
N LEU A 297 18.58 -8.82 18.32
CA LEU A 297 19.78 -9.21 17.58
C LEU A 297 20.90 -9.61 18.55
N GLU A 298 21.81 -10.49 18.14
CA GLU A 298 22.88 -11.00 19.00
C GLU A 298 23.85 -9.92 19.48
N ASN A 299 23.97 -8.82 18.74
CA ASN A 299 24.79 -7.66 19.11
C ASN A 299 24.11 -6.73 20.15
N SER A 300 22.84 -6.97 20.48
CA SER A 300 22.14 -6.29 21.55
C SER A 300 22.66 -6.73 22.91
N ASP A 301 22.61 -5.84 23.90
CA ASP A 301 22.86 -6.18 25.30
C ASP A 301 21.67 -6.88 25.98
N ILE A 302 20.55 -7.06 25.26
CA ILE A 302 19.38 -7.82 25.73
C ILE A 302 19.64 -9.33 25.68
N LYS A 303 19.76 -9.94 26.86
CA LYS A 303 19.98 -11.39 27.03
C LYS A 303 18.83 -12.08 27.75
N GLU A 304 18.10 -11.34 28.56
CA GLU A 304 16.94 -11.80 29.30
C GLU A 304 15.79 -10.78 29.27
N PHE A 305 14.60 -11.17 29.72
CA PHE A 305 13.44 -10.29 29.65
C PHE A 305 13.58 -9.06 30.56
N SER A 306 14.48 -9.05 31.56
CA SER A 306 14.75 -7.86 32.39
C SER A 306 15.33 -6.70 31.57
N ASP A 307 16.19 -7.04 30.60
CA ASP A 307 17.11 -6.09 29.95
C ASP A 307 16.38 -5.11 29.04
N ILE A 308 15.12 -5.38 28.70
CA ILE A 308 14.29 -4.56 27.82
C ILE A 308 13.81 -3.25 28.49
N LYS A 309 13.92 -3.12 29.82
CA LYS A 309 13.33 -2.02 30.61
C LYS A 309 13.69 -0.62 30.08
N ASP A 310 14.94 -0.44 29.67
CA ASP A 310 15.50 0.83 29.22
C ASP A 310 15.84 0.84 27.72
N LYS A 311 15.18 -0.03 26.95
CA LYS A 311 15.44 -0.26 25.52
C LYS A 311 14.31 0.25 24.65
N GLN A 312 14.63 0.59 23.41
CA GLN A 312 13.64 0.91 22.39
C GLN A 312 12.99 -0.40 21.90
N ILE A 313 11.71 -0.58 22.18
CA ILE A 313 10.99 -1.81 21.83
C ILE A 313 9.79 -1.54 20.92
N ALA A 314 9.62 -2.35 19.87
CA ALA A 314 8.41 -2.31 19.04
C ALA A 314 7.42 -3.39 19.46
N ILE A 315 6.25 -2.99 19.95
CA ILE A 315 5.29 -3.92 20.60
C ILE A 315 4.00 -4.13 19.80
N GLY A 316 4.02 -3.81 18.50
CA GLY A 316 2.85 -3.89 17.63
C GLY A 316 2.09 -2.57 17.49
N SER A 317 1.12 -2.54 16.58
CA SER A 317 0.30 -1.35 16.30
C SER A 317 -0.54 -0.93 17.50
N LEU A 318 -0.99 0.33 17.52
CA LEU A 318 -1.77 0.93 18.61
C LEU A 318 -2.98 0.08 19.07
N ARG A 319 -3.72 -0.49 18.11
CA ARG A 319 -4.91 -1.33 18.35
C ARG A 319 -4.66 -2.83 18.11
N SER A 320 -3.39 -3.25 18.13
CA SER A 320 -3.04 -4.67 18.00
C SER A 320 -3.21 -5.41 19.33
N GLY A 321 -3.48 -6.71 19.27
CA GLY A 321 -3.44 -7.56 20.46
C GLY A 321 -2.01 -7.80 20.96
N THR A 322 -1.00 -7.82 20.08
CA THR A 322 0.42 -7.85 20.49
C THR A 322 0.76 -6.75 21.50
N ARG A 323 0.31 -5.51 21.26
CA ARG A 323 0.53 -4.39 22.19
C ARG A 323 -0.13 -4.68 23.53
N PHE A 324 -1.36 -5.18 23.51
CA PHE A 324 -2.12 -5.57 24.69
C PHE A 324 -1.39 -6.64 25.50
N THR A 325 -1.09 -7.78 24.88
CA THR A 325 -0.41 -8.92 25.51
C THR A 325 0.95 -8.49 26.07
N THR A 326 1.70 -7.67 25.33
CA THR A 326 3.00 -7.14 25.79
C THR A 326 2.84 -6.28 27.04
N ALA A 327 1.83 -5.41 27.09
CA ALA A 327 1.57 -4.59 28.28
C ALA A 327 1.20 -5.44 29.51
N ARG A 328 0.45 -6.54 29.31
CA ARG A 328 0.11 -7.49 30.38
C ARG A 328 1.34 -8.24 30.89
N ILE A 329 2.17 -8.75 29.99
CA ILE A 329 3.45 -9.40 30.34
C ILE A 329 4.36 -8.44 31.09
N TRP A 330 4.43 -7.19 30.64
CA TRP A 330 5.24 -6.16 31.27
C TRP A 330 4.86 -5.92 32.73
N LEU A 331 3.56 -5.75 33.01
CA LEU A 331 3.06 -5.59 34.37
C LEU A 331 3.26 -6.84 35.22
N ALA A 332 2.99 -8.03 34.65
CA ALA A 332 3.19 -9.31 35.33
C ALA A 332 4.68 -9.63 35.61
N ALA A 333 5.60 -9.05 34.85
CA ALA A 333 7.04 -9.11 35.11
C ALA A 333 7.49 -8.15 36.23
N GLY A 334 6.57 -7.39 36.84
CA GLY A 334 6.86 -6.48 37.95
C GLY A 334 7.42 -5.13 37.51
N PHE A 335 7.36 -4.81 36.23
CA PHE A 335 7.74 -3.48 35.75
C PHE A 335 6.60 -2.46 35.98
N GLU A 336 6.99 -1.19 36.15
CA GLU A 336 6.05 -0.08 36.08
C GLU A 336 5.44 0.05 34.68
N ARG A 337 4.40 0.86 34.53
CA ARG A 337 3.73 1.08 33.24
C ARG A 337 4.75 1.42 32.15
N LEU A 338 4.60 0.77 30.98
CA LEU A 338 5.44 0.98 29.80
C LEU A 338 5.71 2.47 29.56
N ASN A 339 6.99 2.84 29.56
CA ASN A 339 7.42 4.20 29.24
C ASN A 339 7.13 4.49 27.77
N ARG A 340 6.30 5.50 27.50
CA ARG A 340 5.89 5.85 26.12
C ARG A 340 7.06 6.29 25.24
N ASN A 341 8.16 6.75 25.83
CA ASN A 341 9.34 7.20 25.08
C ASN A 341 10.25 6.02 24.65
N SER A 342 10.09 4.85 25.24
CA SER A 342 10.85 3.64 24.90
C SER A 342 10.06 2.66 24.03
N VAL A 343 8.80 2.99 23.72
CA VAL A 343 7.88 2.10 22.99
C VAL A 343 7.57 2.68 21.62
N ARG A 344 7.78 1.87 20.57
CA ARG A 344 7.34 2.17 19.20
C ARG A 344 6.11 1.32 18.87
N LEU A 345 5.05 2.00 18.43
CA LEU A 345 3.82 1.36 17.99
C LEU A 345 3.86 1.16 16.47
N LEU A 346 4.39 0.02 16.06
CA LEU A 346 4.66 -0.29 14.66
C LEU A 346 3.88 -1.52 14.21
N SER A 347 3.48 -1.55 12.94
CA SER A 347 2.95 -2.77 12.33
C SER A 347 4.00 -3.88 12.36
N ARG A 348 3.58 -5.15 12.31
CA ARG A 348 4.50 -6.31 12.30
C ARG A 348 5.64 -6.15 11.29
N ARG A 349 5.33 -5.73 10.05
CA ARG A 349 6.34 -5.48 9.01
C ARG A 349 7.30 -4.35 9.40
N ASN A 350 6.77 -3.24 9.90
CA ASN A 350 7.60 -2.09 10.28
C ASN A 350 8.44 -2.37 11.53
N SER A 351 7.96 -3.20 12.47
CA SER A 351 8.76 -3.66 13.61
C SER A 351 9.98 -4.44 13.14
N ILE A 352 9.81 -5.39 12.21
CA ILE A 352 10.92 -6.16 11.65
C ILE A 352 11.92 -5.25 10.95
N ILE A 353 11.46 -4.35 10.07
CA ILE A 353 12.33 -3.38 9.39
C ILE A 353 13.07 -2.50 10.41
N ALA A 354 12.38 -2.01 11.45
CA ALA A 354 12.99 -1.20 12.49
C ALA A 354 14.06 -1.96 13.28
N LEU A 355 13.85 -3.24 13.57
CA LEU A 355 14.85 -4.10 14.21
C LEU A 355 16.07 -4.28 13.29
N GLU A 356 15.83 -4.58 12.01
CA GLU A 356 16.89 -4.77 11.03
C GLU A 356 17.77 -3.53 10.84
N ASN A 357 17.15 -2.35 10.92
CA ASN A 357 17.81 -1.04 10.84
C ASN A 357 18.46 -0.59 12.17
N GLY A 358 18.26 -1.30 13.28
CA GLY A 358 18.69 -0.86 14.61
C GLY A 358 17.93 0.36 15.13
N GLU A 359 16.74 0.66 14.61
CA GLU A 359 15.85 1.72 15.11
C GLU A 359 15.15 1.32 16.43
N VAL A 360 15.07 0.02 16.69
CA VAL A 360 14.61 -0.58 17.94
C VAL A 360 15.54 -1.72 18.33
N ASP A 361 15.72 -1.92 19.64
CA ASP A 361 16.59 -2.95 20.21
C ASP A 361 15.90 -4.32 20.26
N ALA A 362 14.57 -4.35 20.40
CA ALA A 362 13.79 -5.58 20.38
C ALA A 362 12.38 -5.37 19.80
N ILE A 363 11.77 -6.46 19.36
CA ILE A 363 10.39 -6.50 18.90
C ILE A 363 9.62 -7.58 19.62
N VAL A 364 8.32 -7.35 19.80
CA VAL A 364 7.39 -8.36 20.28
C VAL A 364 6.41 -8.70 19.16
N ILE A 365 6.20 -9.99 18.91
CA ILE A 365 5.22 -10.52 17.96
C ILE A 365 4.43 -11.61 18.68
N VAL A 366 3.11 -11.46 18.72
CA VAL A 366 2.20 -12.58 19.02
C VAL A 366 1.76 -13.18 17.69
N GLY A 367 1.93 -14.48 17.53
CA GLY A 367 1.59 -15.16 16.28
C GLY A 367 1.72 -16.67 16.39
N ALA A 368 1.42 -17.37 15.31
CA ALA A 368 1.54 -18.83 15.26
C ALA A 368 2.99 -19.30 15.44
N VAL A 369 3.15 -20.60 15.67
CA VAL A 369 4.46 -21.24 15.78
C VAL A 369 4.56 -22.33 14.70
N PRO A 370 5.43 -22.19 13.68
CA PRO A 370 6.29 -21.03 13.40
C PRO A 370 5.54 -19.82 12.82
N ASP A 371 5.94 -18.61 13.20
CA ASP A 371 5.42 -17.36 12.62
C ASP A 371 6.12 -17.10 11.27
N PRO A 372 5.38 -16.92 10.16
CA PRO A 372 5.99 -16.74 8.84
C PRO A 372 6.92 -15.52 8.75
N ALA A 373 6.61 -14.42 9.44
CA ALA A 373 7.42 -13.21 9.36
C ALA A 373 8.73 -13.38 10.14
N ILE A 374 8.72 -14.14 11.24
CA ILE A 374 9.92 -14.51 11.98
C ILE A 374 10.75 -15.52 11.18
N GLN A 375 10.12 -16.47 10.48
CA GLN A 375 10.84 -17.37 9.57
C GLN A 375 11.55 -16.60 8.45
N GLU A 376 10.87 -15.66 7.79
CA GLU A 376 11.47 -14.81 6.75
C GLU A 376 12.63 -13.96 7.30
N LEU A 377 12.54 -13.48 8.55
CA LEU A 377 13.64 -12.77 9.20
C LEU A 377 14.82 -13.71 9.46
N ALA A 378 14.57 -14.90 10.05
CA ALA A 378 15.59 -15.90 10.37
C ALA A 378 16.23 -16.58 9.15
N GLN A 379 15.61 -16.50 7.98
CA GLN A 379 16.23 -16.91 6.72
C GLN A 379 17.21 -15.85 6.18
N ARG A 380 17.00 -14.58 6.51
CA ARG A 380 17.81 -13.46 6.02
C ARG A 380 18.91 -13.03 7.01
N ARG A 381 18.77 -13.40 8.28
CA ARG A 381 19.68 -13.05 9.37
C ARG A 381 20.02 -14.29 10.21
N ASP A 382 21.29 -14.49 10.46
CA ASP A 382 21.84 -15.53 11.34
C ASP A 382 22.08 -15.04 12.77
N ASP A 383 21.97 -13.73 13.02
CA ASP A 383 22.24 -13.06 14.29
C ASP A 383 20.96 -12.72 15.08
N ILE A 384 19.89 -13.49 14.92
CA ILE A 384 18.64 -13.30 15.69
C ILE A 384 18.73 -14.02 17.03
N ARG A 385 18.27 -13.34 18.09
CA ARG A 385 18.13 -13.90 19.43
C ARG A 385 16.67 -13.85 19.90
N PHE A 386 16.17 -14.97 20.39
CA PHE A 386 14.89 -15.05 21.08
C PHE A 386 15.08 -14.89 22.59
N ILE A 387 14.23 -14.09 23.22
CA ILE A 387 14.26 -13.85 24.66
C ILE A 387 13.11 -14.62 25.33
N PRO A 388 13.40 -15.66 26.13
CA PRO A 388 12.37 -16.38 26.87
C PRO A 388 11.70 -15.50 27.92
N LEU A 389 10.44 -15.80 28.23
CA LEU A 389 9.75 -15.21 29.38
C LEU A 389 10.10 -15.96 30.67
N TYR A 390 10.09 -15.26 31.80
CA TYR A 390 10.26 -15.89 33.09
C TYR A 390 9.05 -16.78 33.45
N GLN A 391 9.33 -17.94 34.04
CA GLN A 391 8.29 -18.84 34.54
C GLN A 391 7.37 -18.14 35.56
N SER A 392 7.91 -17.25 36.39
CA SER A 392 7.13 -16.45 37.34
C SER A 392 6.11 -15.55 36.63
N THR A 393 6.53 -14.85 35.58
CA THR A 393 5.65 -14.00 34.76
C THR A 393 4.55 -14.83 34.08
N ILE A 394 4.89 -16.00 33.54
CA ILE A 394 3.90 -16.91 32.94
C ILE A 394 2.89 -17.38 33.99
N ASN A 395 3.37 -17.83 35.15
CA ASN A 395 2.50 -18.33 36.23
C ASN A 395 1.56 -17.23 36.74
N GLU A 396 2.05 -16.00 36.90
CA GLU A 396 1.24 -14.85 37.30
C GLU A 396 0.08 -14.63 36.32
N LEU A 397 0.35 -14.63 35.01
CA LEU A 397 -0.68 -14.43 33.99
C LEU A 397 -1.68 -15.58 33.90
N VAL A 398 -1.22 -16.82 34.04
CA VAL A 398 -2.08 -18.01 34.02
C VAL A 398 -2.99 -18.05 35.27
N ASN A 399 -2.47 -17.67 36.44
CA ASN A 399 -3.23 -17.66 37.69
C ASN A 399 -4.29 -16.55 37.75
N GLN A 400 -4.17 -15.51 36.92
CA GLN A 400 -5.22 -14.49 36.76
C GLN A 400 -6.46 -15.02 36.01
N HIS A 401 -6.54 -16.34 35.74
CA HIS A 401 -7.63 -17.04 35.04
C HIS A 401 -7.88 -16.57 33.61
N PHE A 402 -6.88 -15.93 33.01
CA PHE A 402 -6.92 -15.55 31.60
C PHE A 402 -6.79 -16.75 30.67
N SER A 403 -7.17 -16.55 29.41
CA SER A 403 -7.03 -17.49 28.28
C SER A 403 -5.58 -17.84 27.90
N TYR A 404 -4.63 -17.68 28.83
CA TYR A 404 -3.22 -17.96 28.68
C TYR A 404 -2.85 -19.36 29.17
N TYR A 405 -1.78 -19.91 28.61
CA TYR A 405 -1.11 -21.10 29.10
C TYR A 405 0.40 -20.97 28.92
N GLY A 406 1.19 -21.67 29.74
CA GLY A 406 2.63 -21.77 29.51
C GLY A 406 2.91 -22.59 28.25
N GLN A 407 3.77 -22.09 27.37
CA GLN A 407 4.14 -22.75 26.12
C GLN A 407 5.66 -22.77 25.96
N SER A 408 6.17 -23.89 25.44
CA SER A 408 7.57 -23.98 25.01
C SER A 408 7.60 -24.09 23.49
N ILE A 409 8.22 -23.11 22.82
CA ILE A 409 8.52 -23.21 21.39
C ILE A 409 9.67 -24.23 21.24
N PRO A 410 9.49 -25.35 20.52
CA PRO A 410 10.52 -26.37 20.38
C PRO A 410 11.81 -25.83 19.76
N GLU A 411 12.96 -26.41 20.10
CA GLU A 411 14.20 -26.17 19.35
C GLU A 411 14.02 -26.44 17.85
N LYS A 412 14.82 -25.79 17.00
CA LYS A 412 14.77 -25.94 15.53
C LYS A 412 13.45 -25.50 14.87
N THR A 413 12.59 -24.78 15.58
CA THR A 413 11.40 -24.16 14.99
C THR A 413 11.79 -23.06 13.99
N TYR A 414 12.83 -22.28 14.32
CA TYR A 414 13.40 -21.27 13.45
C TYR A 414 14.86 -21.60 13.07
N PRO A 415 15.35 -21.20 11.88
CA PRO A 415 16.76 -21.27 11.54
C PRO A 415 17.65 -20.65 12.63
N GLY A 416 18.75 -21.32 12.99
CA GLY A 416 19.68 -20.85 14.03
C GLY A 416 19.20 -21.06 15.48
N GLN A 417 17.91 -21.39 15.71
CA GLN A 417 17.39 -21.61 17.05
C GLN A 417 17.78 -22.99 17.60
N THR A 418 18.75 -23.01 18.52
CA THR A 418 19.32 -24.26 19.08
C THR A 418 18.70 -24.71 20.39
N ALA A 419 17.89 -23.88 21.06
CA ALA A 419 17.24 -24.19 22.33
C ALA A 419 15.74 -23.90 22.28
N SER A 420 14.97 -24.59 23.11
CA SER A 420 13.54 -24.28 23.29
C SER A 420 13.34 -22.92 23.95
N ILE A 421 12.28 -22.20 23.57
CA ILE A 421 11.96 -20.87 24.11
C ILE A 421 10.71 -20.99 24.99
N LEU A 422 10.87 -20.79 26.29
CA LEU A 422 9.75 -20.70 27.22
C LEU A 422 9.03 -19.37 27.01
N THR A 423 7.71 -19.43 26.84
CA THR A 423 6.88 -18.26 26.53
C THR A 423 5.42 -18.48 26.95
N LEU A 424 4.58 -17.49 26.65
CA LEU A 424 3.15 -17.51 26.87
C LEU A 424 2.42 -17.92 25.58
N GLY A 425 1.49 -18.86 25.70
CA GLY A 425 0.58 -19.30 24.66
C GLY A 425 -0.84 -18.76 24.88
N LEU A 426 -1.55 -18.60 23.77
CA LEU A 426 -2.94 -18.16 23.67
C LEU A 426 -3.54 -18.71 22.35
N THR A 427 -4.72 -18.25 21.95
CA THR A 427 -5.38 -18.71 20.71
C THR A 427 -5.96 -17.57 19.90
N ALA A 428 -5.93 -17.69 18.58
CA ALA A 428 -6.73 -16.86 17.68
C ALA A 428 -8.18 -17.34 17.71
N LEU A 429 -9.14 -16.44 17.88
CA LEU A 429 -10.57 -16.72 17.93
C LEU A 429 -11.27 -16.06 16.74
N LEU A 430 -12.14 -16.78 16.06
CA LEU A 430 -13.20 -16.18 15.24
C LEU A 430 -14.31 -15.70 16.19
N THR A 431 -14.71 -14.45 16.03
CA THR A 431 -15.68 -13.77 16.88
C THR A 431 -16.72 -13.05 16.02
N THR A 432 -17.86 -12.76 16.62
CA THR A 432 -18.99 -12.04 16.01
C THR A 432 -19.77 -11.29 17.08
N SER A 433 -20.88 -10.66 16.70
CA SER A 433 -21.82 -10.04 17.62
C SER A 433 -22.95 -11.01 17.97
N VAL A 434 -23.54 -10.90 19.17
CA VAL A 434 -24.81 -11.57 19.52
C VAL A 434 -25.97 -11.18 18.59
N HIS A 435 -25.85 -10.05 17.88
CA HIS A 435 -26.85 -9.58 16.93
C HIS A 435 -26.65 -10.14 15.51
N THR A 436 -25.55 -10.85 15.24
CA THR A 436 -25.38 -11.53 13.96
C THR A 436 -26.42 -12.64 13.84
N ARG A 437 -27.14 -12.69 12.70
CA ARG A 437 -28.21 -13.68 12.52
C ARG A 437 -27.67 -15.11 12.65
N ASP A 438 -28.40 -15.97 13.38
CA ASP A 438 -28.05 -17.38 13.60
C ASP A 438 -27.69 -18.11 12.29
N GLU A 439 -28.46 -17.86 11.23
CA GLU A 439 -28.27 -18.47 9.91
C GLU A 439 -26.95 -18.05 9.24
N VAL A 440 -26.51 -16.80 9.44
CA VAL A 440 -25.25 -16.28 8.90
C VAL A 440 -24.08 -16.90 9.63
N VAL A 441 -24.14 -16.99 10.96
CA VAL A 441 -23.10 -17.66 11.76
C VAL A 441 -22.98 -19.13 11.34
N LYS A 442 -24.11 -19.83 11.23
CA LYS A 442 -24.14 -21.23 10.77
C LYS A 442 -23.54 -21.37 9.36
N GLN A 443 -23.93 -20.52 8.41
CA GLN A 443 -23.41 -20.55 7.04
C GLN A 443 -21.88 -20.44 6.99
N TYR A 444 -21.29 -19.53 7.76
CA TYR A 444 -19.84 -19.38 7.81
C TYR A 444 -19.15 -20.57 8.51
N MET A 445 -19.74 -21.13 9.57
CA MET A 445 -19.22 -22.34 10.20
C MET A 445 -19.24 -23.54 9.23
N ASP A 446 -20.31 -23.70 8.46
CA ASP A 446 -20.40 -24.73 7.42
C ASP A 446 -19.33 -24.53 6.35
N LEU A 447 -19.16 -23.32 5.81
CA LEU A 447 -18.11 -23.02 4.84
C LEU A 447 -16.70 -23.31 5.37
N MET A 448 -16.44 -23.00 6.65
CA MET A 448 -15.14 -23.27 7.27
C MET A 448 -14.88 -24.77 7.37
N ARG A 449 -15.91 -25.57 7.68
CA ARG A 449 -15.82 -27.02 7.81
C ARG A 449 -15.74 -27.72 6.46
N GLU A 450 -16.60 -27.35 5.52
CA GLU A 450 -16.64 -27.91 4.16
C GLU A 450 -15.38 -27.56 3.37
N GLY A 451 -14.86 -26.34 3.54
CA GLY A 451 -13.65 -25.85 2.91
C GLY A 451 -12.36 -26.11 3.69
N ALA A 452 -12.39 -26.88 4.78
CA ALA A 452 -11.26 -27.00 5.69
C ALA A 452 -9.95 -27.38 4.96
N GLU A 453 -10.02 -28.33 4.03
CA GLU A 453 -8.87 -28.78 3.25
C GLU A 453 -8.39 -27.71 2.25
N ASP A 454 -9.28 -27.10 1.49
CA ASP A 454 -8.95 -26.05 0.51
C ASP A 454 -8.36 -24.81 1.18
N ILE A 455 -8.94 -24.40 2.30
CA ILE A 455 -8.47 -23.26 3.09
C ILE A 455 -7.10 -23.62 3.70
N ALA A 456 -6.89 -24.85 4.19
CA ALA A 456 -5.59 -25.29 4.71
C ALA A 456 -4.50 -25.35 3.63
N HIS A 457 -4.83 -25.74 2.40
CA HIS A 457 -3.90 -25.69 1.27
C HIS A 457 -3.49 -24.25 0.91
N LYS A 458 -4.44 -23.30 0.96
CA LYS A 458 -4.15 -21.87 0.76
C LYS A 458 -3.44 -21.25 1.97
N PHE A 459 -3.72 -21.72 3.18
CA PHE A 459 -3.15 -21.25 4.43
C PHE A 459 -3.14 -22.31 5.54
N TYR A 460 -1.96 -22.89 5.79
CA TYR A 460 -1.78 -24.10 6.60
C TYR A 460 -2.37 -24.05 8.02
N LEU A 461 -2.43 -22.87 8.65
CA LEU A 461 -2.97 -22.76 10.02
C LEU A 461 -4.45 -23.12 10.11
N ALA A 462 -5.20 -23.09 8.99
CA ALA A 462 -6.57 -23.58 8.98
C ALA A 462 -6.65 -25.08 9.31
N GLY A 463 -5.58 -25.85 9.11
CA GLY A 463 -5.51 -27.27 9.51
C GLY A 463 -5.54 -27.51 11.02
N PHE A 464 -5.37 -26.48 11.86
CA PHE A 464 -5.52 -26.58 13.32
C PHE A 464 -6.98 -26.50 13.78
N ILE A 465 -7.90 -26.13 12.89
CA ILE A 465 -9.32 -25.98 13.19
C ILE A 465 -9.97 -27.36 13.13
N SER A 466 -10.46 -27.84 14.27
CA SER A 466 -11.10 -29.15 14.39
C SER A 466 -12.09 -29.18 15.54
N ASP A 467 -13.01 -30.15 15.53
CA ASP A 467 -13.99 -30.35 16.62
C ASP A 467 -13.33 -30.47 18.00
N LYS A 468 -12.08 -30.98 18.06
CA LYS A 468 -11.31 -31.12 19.32
C LYS A 468 -10.70 -29.81 19.81
N THR A 469 -10.38 -28.89 18.91
CA THR A 469 -9.66 -27.65 19.21
C THR A 469 -10.57 -26.43 19.25
N VAL A 470 -11.76 -26.51 18.65
CA VAL A 470 -12.64 -25.36 18.36
C VAL A 470 -13.15 -24.61 19.59
N ARG A 471 -13.02 -25.17 20.79
CA ARG A 471 -13.40 -24.53 22.06
C ARG A 471 -12.22 -24.10 22.95
N LEU A 472 -10.98 -24.36 22.53
CA LEU A 472 -9.80 -24.03 23.32
C LEU A 472 -9.57 -22.51 23.38
N GLY A 473 -9.25 -22.01 24.57
CA GLY A 473 -8.97 -20.59 24.80
C GLY A 473 -10.18 -19.65 24.64
N ILE A 474 -11.41 -20.18 24.62
CA ILE A 474 -12.63 -19.37 24.63
C ILE A 474 -13.02 -19.05 26.08
N SER A 475 -12.96 -17.77 26.44
CA SER A 475 -13.32 -17.24 27.77
C SER A 475 -14.55 -16.33 27.77
N MET A 476 -15.09 -15.99 26.59
CA MET A 476 -16.36 -15.26 26.44
C MET A 476 -17.47 -16.18 25.90
N PRO A 477 -18.75 -15.84 26.06
CA PRO A 477 -19.85 -16.68 25.59
C PRO A 477 -19.78 -16.96 24.08
N LEU A 478 -20.13 -18.20 23.71
CA LEU A 478 -20.33 -18.56 22.32
C LEU A 478 -21.56 -17.85 21.75
N HIS A 479 -21.56 -17.63 20.44
CA HIS A 479 -22.78 -17.25 19.73
C HIS A 479 -23.81 -18.39 19.85
N PRO A 480 -25.12 -18.10 20.07
CA PRO A 480 -26.13 -19.16 20.22
C PRO A 480 -26.16 -20.17 19.07
N ALA A 481 -26.00 -19.73 17.83
CA ALA A 481 -25.87 -20.63 16.68
C ALA A 481 -24.62 -21.52 16.75
N ALA A 482 -23.48 -21.01 17.20
CA ALA A 482 -22.25 -21.80 17.34
C ALA A 482 -22.38 -22.85 18.45
N GLU A 483 -23.00 -22.48 19.58
CA GLU A 483 -23.30 -23.41 20.67
C GLU A 483 -24.19 -24.57 20.18
N LYS A 484 -25.29 -24.26 19.47
CA LYS A 484 -26.16 -25.27 18.85
C LYS A 484 -25.40 -26.14 17.84
N TYR A 485 -24.52 -25.52 17.04
CA TYR A 485 -23.72 -26.21 16.04
C TYR A 485 -22.83 -27.29 16.68
N TYR A 486 -22.08 -26.93 17.72
CA TYR A 486 -21.19 -27.86 18.41
C TYR A 486 -21.95 -28.94 19.17
N ALA A 487 -23.09 -28.61 19.79
CA ALA A 487 -23.95 -29.60 20.44
C ALA A 487 -24.43 -30.67 19.43
N HIS A 488 -24.80 -30.26 18.22
CA HIS A 488 -25.22 -31.18 17.17
C HIS A 488 -24.07 -32.08 16.68
N LEU A 489 -22.87 -31.53 16.48
CA LEU A 489 -21.69 -32.33 16.09
C LEU A 489 -21.32 -33.37 17.16
N GLN A 490 -21.42 -33.00 18.43
CA GLN A 490 -21.16 -33.92 19.53
C GLN A 490 -22.16 -35.09 19.52
N GLN A 491 -23.45 -34.83 19.31
CA GLN A 491 -24.47 -35.88 19.20
C GLN A 491 -24.18 -36.83 18.03
N GLN A 492 -23.87 -36.31 16.83
CA GLN A 492 -23.52 -37.14 15.67
C GLN A 492 -22.29 -38.01 15.91
N SER A 493 -21.29 -37.50 16.63
CA SER A 493 -20.08 -38.26 16.98
C SER A 493 -20.37 -39.42 17.93
N VAL A 494 -21.28 -39.21 18.90
CA VAL A 494 -21.73 -40.24 19.84
C VAL A 494 -22.52 -41.32 19.10
N GLU A 495 -23.47 -40.95 18.25
CA GLU A 495 -24.28 -41.90 17.46
C GLU A 495 -23.43 -42.79 16.53
N LYS A 496 -22.41 -42.21 15.87
CA LYS A 496 -21.47 -42.98 15.04
C LYS A 496 -20.63 -43.95 15.88
N SER A 497 -20.21 -43.54 17.08
CA SER A 497 -19.43 -44.40 17.97
C SER A 497 -20.25 -45.57 18.53
N THR A 498 -21.53 -45.35 18.84
CA THR A 498 -22.43 -46.40 19.33
C THR A 498 -22.79 -47.42 18.25
N ASN A 499 -22.99 -46.97 17.00
CA ASN A 499 -23.27 -47.87 15.88
C ASN A 499 -22.07 -48.74 15.48
N ASN A 500 -20.84 -48.23 15.59
CA ASN A 500 -19.62 -49.00 15.30
C ASN A 500 -19.20 -49.95 16.44
N SER A 501 -19.79 -49.85 17.63
CA SER A 501 -19.53 -50.76 18.77
C SER A 501 -20.55 -51.90 18.89
N GLY A 502 -21.56 -51.92 18.01
CA GLY A 502 -22.61 -52.95 17.94
C GLY A 502 -22.46 -53.95 16.80
N GLU A 503 -21.40 -53.84 15.99
CA GLU A 503 -20.88 -54.87 15.06
C GLU A 503 -19.65 -55.54 15.68
#